data_AF-A0A1H0YC77-F1
#
_entry.id   AF-A0A1H0YC77-F1
#
_cell.length_a   1.000
_cell.length_b   1.000
_cell.length_c   1.000
_cell.angle_alpha   90.00
_cell.angle_beta   90.00
_cell.angle_gamma   90.00
#
_symmetry.space_group_name_H-M   'P 1'
#
loop_
_entity.id
_entity.type
_entity.pdbx_description
1 polymer ?
#
loop_
_entity_poly.entity_id
_entity_poly.type
_entity_poly.pdbx_seq_one_letter_code
_entity_poly.pdbx_strand_id
1 'polypeptide(L)'
;MNKSLLPHWSTRELHWHAHLSTAVSASKLRRHYTPAEVLYTPNAGATWLANTIAAHSTDAVAVEWGMPWGVLIDTPGMHNDVERGEYALAHGGSVDALVLTTTGQLYLYLDPYTPTQCPDHELAGR
;
A
#
# COMPACT_ATOMS: atom_id res chain seq x y z
N MET A 1 -19.68 -22.72 17.07
CA MET A 1 -19.85 -21.36 16.50
C MET A 1 -18.58 -20.58 16.79
N ASN A 2 -17.67 -20.46 15.81
CA ASN A 2 -16.39 -19.76 15.97
C ASN A 2 -16.62 -18.24 15.90
N LYS A 3 -16.10 -17.51 16.89
CA LYS A 3 -16.05 -16.05 16.90
C LYS A 3 -15.20 -15.58 15.71
N SER A 4 -15.89 -15.02 14.71
CA SER A 4 -15.44 -14.16 13.62
C SER A 4 -13.95 -13.77 13.60
N LEU A 5 -13.21 -14.37 12.68
CA LEU A 5 -12.00 -13.83 12.07
C LEU A 5 -12.40 -12.73 11.07
N LEU A 6 -13.00 -11.63 11.54
CA LEU A 6 -13.17 -10.48 10.65
C LEU A 6 -11.78 -9.90 10.37
N PRO A 7 -11.42 -9.67 9.09
CA PRO A 7 -10.13 -9.10 8.76
C PRO A 7 -10.00 -7.72 9.42
N HIS A 8 -8.86 -7.47 10.06
CA HIS A 8 -8.69 -6.34 10.99
C HIS A 8 -8.99 -4.98 10.37
N TRP A 9 -8.84 -4.83 9.05
CA TRP A 9 -9.10 -3.58 8.35
C TRP A 9 -10.56 -3.12 8.43
N SER A 10 -11.52 -4.01 8.20
CA SER A 10 -12.94 -3.63 8.13
C SER A 10 -13.48 -3.29 9.52
N THR A 11 -13.01 -3.99 10.55
CA THR A 11 -13.36 -3.70 11.95
C THR A 11 -12.87 -2.34 12.44
N ARG A 12 -11.84 -1.80 11.78
CA ARG A 12 -11.22 -0.50 12.08
C ARG A 12 -11.58 0.57 11.05
N GLU A 13 -12.48 0.24 10.12
CA GLU A 13 -12.91 1.11 9.02
C GLU A 13 -11.72 1.70 8.25
N LEU A 14 -10.67 0.89 8.07
CA LEU A 14 -9.46 1.32 7.38
C LEU A 14 -9.68 1.42 5.87
N HIS A 15 -9.02 2.42 5.30
CA HIS A 15 -8.73 2.55 3.87
C HIS A 15 -7.26 2.96 3.72
N TRP A 16 -6.75 2.94 2.50
CA TRP A 16 -5.35 3.24 2.22
C TRP A 16 -5.21 4.44 1.31
N HIS A 17 -4.26 5.28 1.63
CA HIS A 17 -3.79 6.34 0.74
C HIS A 17 -2.56 5.82 0.01
N ALA A 18 -2.66 5.78 -1.32
CA ALA A 18 -1.59 5.37 -2.19
C ALA A 18 -0.71 6.56 -2.55
N HIS A 19 0.60 6.39 -2.45
CA HIS A 19 1.57 7.42 -2.79
C HIS A 19 2.66 6.87 -3.69
N LEU A 20 3.10 7.70 -4.63
CA LEU A 20 4.19 7.44 -5.55
C LEU A 20 5.25 8.53 -5.41
N SER A 21 6.52 8.15 -5.29
CA SER A 21 7.61 9.12 -5.13
C SER A 21 8.92 8.60 -5.68
N THR A 22 9.80 9.51 -6.08
CA THR A 22 11.21 9.21 -6.41
C THR A 22 12.15 9.41 -5.21
N ALA A 23 11.60 9.76 -4.05
CA ALA A 23 12.36 9.94 -2.81
C ALA A 23 11.72 9.18 -1.65
N VAL A 24 12.58 8.69 -0.75
CA VAL A 24 12.12 8.04 0.49
C VAL A 24 11.33 9.05 1.33
N SER A 25 10.20 8.61 1.86
CA SER A 25 9.42 9.38 2.83
C SER A 25 8.93 8.48 3.97
N ALA A 26 8.56 9.08 5.10
CA ALA A 26 7.93 8.38 6.21
C ALA A 26 6.40 8.52 6.15
N SER A 27 5.66 7.50 6.60
CA SER A 27 4.18 7.51 6.61
C SER A 27 3.59 8.73 7.33
N LYS A 28 4.24 9.23 8.39
CA LYS A 28 3.79 10.44 9.09
C LYS A 28 3.81 11.68 8.21
N LEU A 29 4.81 11.83 7.34
CA LEU A 29 4.91 12.97 6.43
C LEU A 29 3.87 12.87 5.31
N ARG A 30 3.68 11.65 4.77
CA ARG A 30 2.72 11.41 3.67
C ARG A 30 1.26 11.68 4.03
N ARG A 31 0.91 11.72 5.33
CA ARG A 31 -0.40 12.19 5.82
C ARG A 31 -0.77 13.61 5.40
N HIS A 32 0.21 14.40 5.02
CA HIS A 32 0.01 15.76 4.55
C HIS A 32 0.13 15.88 3.02
N TYR A 33 0.32 14.78 2.30
CA TYR A 33 0.41 14.76 0.85
C TYR A 33 -0.92 14.33 0.25
N THR A 34 -1.28 14.92 -0.90
CA THR A 34 -2.39 14.41 -1.70
C THR A 34 -2.03 13.00 -2.18
N PRO A 35 -2.87 11.98 -1.92
CA PRO A 35 -2.63 10.64 -2.42
C PRO A 35 -2.78 10.60 -3.95
N ALA A 36 -2.04 9.69 -4.57
CA ALA A 36 -2.28 9.32 -5.96
C ALA A 36 -3.64 8.63 -6.13
N GLU A 37 -4.03 7.81 -5.15
CA GLU A 37 -5.33 7.13 -5.12
C GLU A 37 -5.76 6.81 -3.68
N VAL A 38 -7.08 6.78 -3.44
CA VAL A 38 -7.66 6.34 -2.16
C VAL A 38 -8.33 4.99 -2.37
N LEU A 39 -7.87 3.97 -1.63
CA LEU A 39 -8.21 2.57 -1.85
C LEU A 39 -8.97 2.02 -0.64
N TYR A 40 -10.23 1.63 -0.86
CA TYR A 40 -11.15 1.27 0.22
C TYR A 40 -11.16 -0.22 0.57
N THR A 41 -10.39 -1.05 -0.15
CA THR A 41 -10.31 -2.50 0.10
C THR A 41 -8.88 -3.01 -0.06
N PRO A 42 -8.51 -4.10 0.64
CA PRO A 42 -7.23 -4.77 0.45
C PRO A 42 -6.95 -5.16 -1.01
N ASN A 43 -7.95 -5.75 -1.69
CA ASN A 43 -7.81 -6.16 -3.09
C ASN A 43 -7.58 -4.96 -4.03
N ALA A 44 -8.24 -3.83 -3.79
CA ALA A 44 -8.00 -2.60 -4.56
C ALA A 44 -6.56 -2.09 -4.35
N GLY A 45 -6.08 -2.13 -3.10
CA GLY A 45 -4.69 -1.85 -2.75
C GLY A 45 -3.68 -2.71 -3.49
N ALA A 46 -3.86 -4.03 -3.46
CA ALA A 46 -2.99 -4.97 -4.13
C ALA A 46 -3.03 -4.81 -5.66
N THR A 47 -4.22 -4.58 -6.23
CA THR A 47 -4.40 -4.37 -7.66
C THR A 47 -3.71 -3.08 -8.13
N TRP A 48 -3.89 -1.97 -7.39
CA TRP A 48 -3.22 -0.71 -7.67
C TRP A 48 -1.70 -0.89 -7.70
N LEU A 49 -1.17 -1.61 -6.72
CA LEU A 49 0.26 -1.82 -6.58
C LEU A 49 0.83 -2.64 -7.75
N ALA A 50 0.19 -3.76 -8.09
CA ALA A 50 0.60 -4.59 -9.22
C ALA A 50 0.51 -3.84 -10.56
N ASN A 51 -0.56 -3.07 -10.77
CA ASN A 51 -0.73 -2.26 -11.98
C ASN A 51 0.31 -1.14 -12.07
N THR A 52 0.62 -0.48 -10.95
CA THR A 52 1.62 0.59 -10.90
C THR A 52 3.01 0.02 -11.19
N ILE A 53 3.37 -1.10 -10.56
CA ILE A 53 4.62 -1.82 -10.86
C ILE A 53 4.67 -2.17 -12.35
N ALA A 54 3.63 -2.80 -12.90
CA ALA A 54 3.58 -3.20 -14.31
C ALA A 54 3.67 -2.01 -15.29
N ALA A 55 3.04 -0.87 -14.97
CA ALA A 55 3.12 0.34 -15.78
C ALA A 55 4.54 0.94 -15.81
N HIS A 56 5.32 0.70 -14.75
CA HIS A 56 6.71 1.14 -14.64
C HIS A 56 7.72 0.00 -14.90
N SER A 57 7.25 -1.18 -15.32
CA SER A 57 8.06 -2.40 -15.40
C SER A 57 8.70 -2.67 -16.76
N THR A 58 8.75 -1.72 -17.70
CA THR A 58 9.56 -1.92 -18.92
C THR A 58 11.04 -2.15 -18.60
N ASP A 59 11.47 -1.77 -17.39
CA ASP A 59 12.85 -1.84 -16.90
C ASP A 59 12.97 -2.24 -15.41
N ALA A 60 11.92 -2.81 -14.80
CA ALA A 60 11.95 -3.15 -13.38
C ALA A 60 12.87 -4.36 -13.11
N VAL A 61 13.94 -4.14 -12.36
CA VAL A 61 14.97 -5.15 -12.06
C VAL A 61 14.67 -5.90 -10.76
N ALA A 62 14.07 -5.21 -9.78
CA ALA A 62 13.67 -5.77 -8.49
C ALA A 62 12.50 -4.99 -7.86
N VAL A 63 11.73 -5.66 -7.00
CA VAL A 63 10.71 -5.03 -6.14
C VAL A 63 11.00 -5.42 -4.70
N GLU A 64 11.49 -4.48 -3.90
CA GLU A 64 11.65 -4.70 -2.46
C GLU A 64 10.38 -4.33 -1.73
N TRP A 65 9.97 -5.13 -0.75
CA TRP A 65 8.76 -4.92 0.03
C TRP A 65 9.09 -4.61 1.48
N GLY A 66 8.67 -3.45 1.98
CA GLY A 66 8.52 -3.24 3.41
C GLY A 66 7.11 -3.61 3.82
N MET A 67 7.01 -4.76 4.46
CA MET A 67 5.80 -5.21 5.13
C MET A 67 6.02 -5.15 6.63
N PRO A 68 4.96 -5.12 7.46
CA PRO A 68 5.10 -5.04 8.92
C PRO A 68 5.94 -6.17 9.54
N TRP A 69 6.16 -7.26 8.79
CA TRP A 69 6.99 -8.41 9.18
C TRP A 69 8.43 -8.39 8.61
N GLY A 70 8.88 -7.33 7.93
CA GLY A 70 10.28 -7.13 7.56
C GLY A 70 10.82 -8.10 6.49
N VAL A 71 9.97 -8.59 5.58
CA VAL A 71 10.39 -9.51 4.52
C VAL A 71 10.69 -8.73 3.24
N LEU A 72 11.99 -8.56 2.94
CA LEU A 72 12.49 -8.09 1.64
C LEU A 72 12.54 -9.27 0.67
N ILE A 73 12.07 -9.10 -0.57
CA ILE A 73 12.02 -10.17 -1.56
C ILE A 73 12.78 -9.73 -2.81
N ASP A 74 13.73 -10.55 -3.22
CA ASP A 74 14.76 -10.21 -4.20
C ASP A 74 14.36 -10.61 -5.64
N THR A 75 13.08 -10.93 -5.91
CA THR A 75 12.66 -11.40 -7.24
C THR A 75 11.20 -11.04 -7.56
N PRO A 76 10.92 -10.31 -8.66
CA PRO A 76 9.57 -9.99 -9.11
C PRO A 76 8.77 -11.25 -9.47
N GLY A 77 7.51 -11.32 -9.03
CA GLY A 77 6.63 -12.44 -9.34
C GLY A 77 5.17 -12.04 -9.12
N MET A 78 4.53 -11.57 -10.19
CA MET A 78 3.22 -10.88 -10.19
C MET A 78 2.13 -11.54 -9.33
N HIS A 79 2.10 -12.87 -9.27
CA HIS A 79 1.10 -13.60 -8.47
C HIS A 79 1.40 -13.55 -6.95
N ASN A 80 2.67 -13.70 -6.57
CA ASN A 80 3.08 -13.67 -5.17
C ASN A 80 3.02 -12.25 -4.58
N ASP A 81 3.21 -11.23 -5.42
CA ASP A 81 3.18 -9.81 -5.05
C ASP A 81 1.77 -9.34 -4.68
N VAL A 82 0.75 -9.74 -5.45
CA VAL A 82 -0.66 -9.40 -5.22
C VAL A 82 -1.18 -10.07 -3.94
N GLU A 83 -0.99 -11.38 -3.79
CA GLU A 83 -1.51 -12.12 -2.63
C GLU A 83 -0.92 -11.62 -1.30
N ARG A 84 0.38 -11.28 -1.29
CA ARG A 84 1.05 -10.79 -0.07
C ARG A 84 0.66 -9.35 0.25
N GLY A 85 0.56 -8.49 -0.77
CA GLY A 85 0.02 -7.14 -0.59
C GLY A 85 -1.39 -7.18 -0.04
N GLU A 86 -2.27 -8.00 -0.62
CA GLU A 86 -3.64 -8.18 -0.14
C GLU A 86 -3.66 -8.70 1.31
N TYR A 87 -2.82 -9.68 1.64
CA TYR A 87 -2.72 -10.20 3.00
C TYR A 87 -2.31 -9.12 4.01
N ALA A 88 -1.28 -8.30 3.71
CA ALA A 88 -0.85 -7.20 4.58
C ALA A 88 -1.96 -6.17 4.81
N LEU A 89 -2.63 -5.77 3.74
CA LEU A 89 -3.73 -4.82 3.79
C LEU A 89 -4.95 -5.41 4.51
N ALA A 90 -5.27 -6.69 4.32
CA ALA A 90 -6.34 -7.37 5.04
C ALA A 90 -6.11 -7.41 6.57
N HIS A 91 -4.86 -7.31 7.02
CA HIS A 91 -4.51 -7.20 8.44
C HIS A 91 -4.39 -5.74 8.92
N GLY A 92 -4.73 -4.77 8.08
CA GLY A 92 -4.67 -3.34 8.39
C GLY A 92 -3.25 -2.75 8.37
N GLY A 93 -2.31 -3.46 7.74
CA GLY A 93 -0.92 -3.02 7.62
C GLY A 93 -0.71 -1.94 6.57
N SER A 94 0.44 -1.28 6.64
CA SER A 94 1.01 -0.54 5.52
C SER A 94 1.74 -1.48 4.57
N VAL A 95 1.90 -1.03 3.34
CA VAL A 95 2.78 -1.67 2.36
C VAL A 95 3.69 -0.59 1.80
N ASP A 96 4.99 -0.83 1.77
CA ASP A 96 5.93 -0.06 0.98
C ASP A 96 6.61 -0.96 -0.04
N ALA A 97 6.79 -0.46 -1.25
CA ALA A 97 7.49 -1.14 -2.31
C ALA A 97 8.50 -0.21 -2.99
N LEU A 98 9.69 -0.71 -3.26
CA LEU A 98 10.69 -0.03 -4.08
C LEU A 98 10.84 -0.76 -5.39
N VAL A 99 10.50 -0.08 -6.49
CA VAL A 99 10.80 -0.55 -7.85
C VAL A 99 12.11 0.07 -8.29
N LEU A 100 13.11 -0.78 -8.51
CA LEU A 100 14.37 -0.39 -9.15
C LEU A 100 14.18 -0.43 -10.66
N THR A 101 14.30 0.72 -11.33
CA THR A 101 14.28 0.81 -12.79
C THR A 101 15.67 1.16 -13.33
N THR A 102 15.88 0.99 -14.63
CA THR A 102 17.12 1.42 -15.32
C THR A 102 17.39 2.92 -15.22
N THR A 103 16.35 3.72 -14.98
CA THR A 103 16.41 5.19 -14.95
C THR A 103 16.39 5.77 -13.54
N GLY A 104 16.16 4.94 -12.51
CA GLY A 104 16.17 5.38 -11.13
C GLY A 104 15.35 4.50 -10.19
N GLN A 105 14.88 5.12 -9.12
CA GLN A 105 14.16 4.47 -8.03
C GLN A 105 12.75 5.04 -7.93
N LEU A 106 11.79 4.15 -7.75
CA LEU A 106 10.39 4.50 -7.57
C LEU A 106 9.88 3.85 -6.29
N TYR A 107 9.45 4.68 -5.35
CA TYR A 107 8.88 4.28 -4.07
C TYR A 107 7.36 4.35 -4.13
N LEU A 108 6.71 3.26 -3.75
CA LEU A 108 5.28 3.10 -3.70
C LEU A 108 4.91 2.87 -2.24
N TYR A 109 3.86 3.55 -1.77
CA TYR A 109 3.39 3.43 -0.40
C TYR A 109 1.88 3.28 -0.37
N LEU A 110 1.39 2.34 0.42
CA LEU A 110 0.00 2.21 0.83
C LEU A 110 -0.05 2.39 2.34
N ASP A 111 -0.41 3.57 2.80
CA ASP A 111 -0.50 3.88 4.23
C ASP A 111 -1.94 3.71 4.71
N PRO A 112 -2.21 2.99 5.83
CA PRO A 112 -3.55 2.83 6.36
C PRO A 112 -4.02 4.08 7.12
N TYR A 113 -5.28 4.43 6.92
CA TYR A 113 -5.97 5.53 7.58
C TYR A 113 -7.24 5.03 8.26
N THR A 114 -7.40 5.39 9.52
CA THR A 114 -8.72 5.36 10.17
C THR A 114 -9.56 6.54 9.69
N PRO A 115 -10.89 6.52 9.86
CA PRO A 115 -11.74 7.65 9.52
C PRO A 115 -11.25 8.96 10.17
N THR A 116 -10.86 8.91 11.44
CA THR A 116 -10.33 10.06 12.20
C THR A 116 -8.96 10.56 11.75
N GLN A 117 -8.21 9.76 10.99
CA GLN A 117 -6.90 10.12 10.49
C GLN A 117 -6.95 10.68 9.07
N CYS A 118 -8.06 10.44 8.36
CA CYS A 118 -8.25 10.83 6.97
C CYS A 118 -8.68 12.31 6.91
N PRO A 119 -7.91 13.18 6.24
CA PRO A 119 -8.26 14.59 6.09
C PRO A 119 -9.62 14.81 5.41
N ASP A 120 -10.02 13.91 4.50
CA ASP A 120 -11.27 14.01 3.74
C ASP A 120 -12.50 13.66 4.60
N HIS A 121 -12.35 12.81 5.62
CA HIS A 121 -13.41 12.48 6.56
C HIS A 121 -13.61 13.56 7.64
N GLU A 122 -12.57 14.35 7.97
CA GLU A 122 -12.73 15.50 8.88
C GLU A 122 -13.67 16.57 8.31
N LEU A 123 -13.78 16.66 6.98
CA LEU A 123 -14.63 17.63 6.29
C LEU A 123 -16.09 17.16 6.13
N ALA A 124 -16.35 15.85 6.14
CA ALA A 124 -17.69 15.27 5.98
C ALA A 124 -18.50 15.23 7.30
N GLY A 125 -17.88 15.57 8.43
CA GLY A 125 -18.48 15.53 9.77
C GLY A 125 -18.91 16.88 10.37
N ARG A 126 -19.03 17.95 9.56
CA ARG A 126 -19.57 19.25 10.00
C ARG A 126 -20.88 19.59 9.30
#